data_AF-A0A0G4EXZ8-F1
#
_entry.id   AF-A0A0G4EXZ8-F1
#
_cell.length_a   1.000
_cell.length_b   1.000
_cell.length_c   1.000
_cell.angle_alpha   90.00
_cell.angle_beta   90.00
_cell.angle_gamma   90.00
#
_symmetry.space_group_name_H-M   'P 1'
#
loop_
_entity.id
_entity.type
_entity.pdbx_description
1 polymer ?
#
loop_
_entity_poly.entity_id
_entity_poly.type
_entity_poly.pdbx_seq_one_letter_code
_entity_poly.pdbx_strand_id
1 'polypeptide(L)'
;MPTVLCCLCGTSIEANPAMMCVSCLRSQVDITEGISRTGLLPYCKECDRYLRPPWLHCELESKELLAVCLKKIKGLNTKGVKLVDASFIWTEPHSRRIKVKCVVQKEVMNGAILQQSVVIEFVVQSQKCEDCHRIYTPHTWNALVQVRQRTDHKRTFLFLEQLIIKHDAHEKVLHIVEKPDGIDFQFMGKQHAQKLADFINSFFPMRSKSSKQLTSHDSKSNTYNYKYTIFQEICPICKDDLVYLPGKLAAALGGVPQLMLCRKVSSSIHLIDPFTLRTVEIPSVKYWQSPFQAIFTRRHLTEFVILDVDTTDASRQHAPPAAAPAPAATPANNRKNRRGNQSANTNATRGAKFVVCEAEVARACDFGKNDERVTVKTHLGHILKAGDYCLGYDLRTINVSGIDTELTEGQMPSEVVLVRKFYPRKENQRRMWTLMHLPMEKDAGEAEEGERGGRRMEVDTRARDLEDFKREIEEDVDMRQDINLYRDPRYQPEQCTDEAAVADECEFPEIQLAELMEGLTLDDKGQLDATARLESPTAAAGQSEEGGGMADDEDEEVQDGADDEMAPAAGDGAGTSSRKSGKKRRTRRGGGR
;
A
#
# COMPACT_ATOMS: atom_id res chain seq x y z
N MET A 1 -56.82 -15.88 53.04
CA MET A 1 -57.59 -15.13 52.02
C MET A 1 -58.95 -15.80 51.86
N PRO A 2 -60.04 -15.08 51.58
CA PRO A 2 -61.33 -15.72 51.34
C PRO A 2 -61.26 -16.63 50.11
N THR A 3 -61.66 -17.90 50.28
CA THR A 3 -61.81 -18.88 49.20
C THR A 3 -63.16 -18.68 48.54
N VAL A 4 -63.17 -18.51 47.22
CA VAL A 4 -64.40 -18.30 46.42
C VAL A 4 -64.54 -19.48 45.46
N LEU A 5 -65.78 -19.86 45.11
CA LEU A 5 -66.02 -20.89 44.11
C LEU A 5 -65.94 -20.28 42.70
N CYS A 6 -65.29 -20.97 41.77
CA CYS A 6 -65.28 -20.56 40.37
C CYS A 6 -66.70 -20.58 39.78
N CYS A 7 -67.07 -19.51 39.08
CA CYS A 7 -68.41 -19.33 38.51
C CYS A 7 -68.83 -20.36 37.44
N LEU A 8 -67.90 -21.14 36.87
CA LEU A 8 -68.18 -22.10 35.79
C LEU A 8 -68.09 -23.57 36.23
N CYS A 9 -67.07 -23.92 37.02
CA CYS A 9 -66.78 -25.31 37.39
C CYS A 9 -66.96 -25.59 38.89
N GLY A 10 -67.27 -24.58 39.72
CA GLY A 10 -67.47 -24.75 41.16
C GLY A 10 -66.21 -25.15 41.94
N THR A 11 -65.01 -25.08 41.35
CA THR A 11 -63.76 -25.38 42.06
C THR A 11 -63.43 -24.25 43.04
N SER A 12 -62.97 -24.61 44.26
CA SER A 12 -62.51 -23.65 45.26
C SER A 12 -61.20 -22.97 44.83
N ILE A 13 -61.20 -21.64 44.75
CA ILE A 13 -60.07 -20.82 44.30
C ILE A 13 -59.79 -19.68 45.28
N GLU A 14 -58.57 -19.14 45.25
CA GLU A 14 -58.28 -17.85 45.87
C GLU A 14 -58.99 -16.73 45.10
N ALA A 15 -59.57 -15.77 45.82
CA ALA A 15 -60.32 -14.68 45.22
C ALA A 15 -59.47 -13.90 44.19
N ASN A 16 -59.86 -13.97 42.92
CA ASN A 16 -59.23 -13.23 41.82
C ASN A 16 -60.25 -12.28 41.16
N PRO A 17 -59.80 -11.23 40.45
CA PRO A 17 -60.70 -10.25 39.82
C PRO A 17 -61.70 -10.85 38.81
N ALA A 18 -61.35 -12.00 38.23
CA ALA A 18 -62.16 -12.70 37.24
C ALA A 18 -63.16 -13.71 37.85
N MET A 19 -63.08 -14.01 39.16
CA MET A 19 -63.84 -15.07 39.86
C MET A 19 -63.84 -16.44 39.13
N MET A 20 -62.78 -16.72 38.37
CA MET A 20 -62.63 -17.91 37.53
C MET A 20 -61.37 -18.67 37.89
N CYS A 21 -61.41 -20.00 37.87
CA CYS A 21 -60.19 -20.81 38.04
C CYS A 21 -59.29 -20.71 36.81
N VAL A 22 -57.99 -21.02 36.99
CA VAL A 22 -56.97 -20.90 35.93
C VAL A 22 -57.30 -21.74 34.69
N SER A 23 -57.90 -22.93 34.87
CA SER A 23 -58.30 -23.81 33.76
C SER A 23 -59.47 -23.24 32.96
N CYS A 24 -60.53 -22.75 33.62
CA CYS A 24 -61.65 -22.09 32.95
C CYS A 24 -61.21 -20.79 32.26
N LEU A 25 -60.30 -20.02 32.88
CA LEU A 25 -59.78 -18.77 32.31
C LEU A 25 -58.96 -19.03 31.03
N ARG A 26 -58.09 -20.04 31.04
CA ARG A 26 -57.33 -20.47 29.84
C ARG A 26 -58.22 -21.03 28.73
N SER A 27 -59.36 -21.62 29.10
CA SER A 27 -60.31 -22.18 28.12
C SER A 27 -61.15 -21.11 27.43
N GLN A 28 -61.40 -19.98 28.07
CA GLN A 28 -62.26 -18.91 27.53
C GLN A 28 -61.49 -17.78 26.87
N VAL A 29 -60.24 -17.55 27.26
CA VAL A 29 -59.43 -16.44 26.74
C VAL A 29 -58.12 -16.96 26.16
N ASP A 30 -57.98 -16.83 24.83
CA ASP A 30 -56.72 -17.05 24.14
C ASP A 30 -56.00 -15.71 23.91
N ILE A 31 -54.83 -15.55 24.54
CA ILE A 31 -54.02 -14.33 24.42
C ILE A 31 -53.29 -14.29 23.07
N THR A 32 -53.20 -15.45 22.39
CA THR A 32 -52.37 -15.67 21.22
C THR A 32 -53.09 -15.35 19.91
N GLU A 33 -54.38 -15.01 20.00
CA GLU A 33 -55.18 -14.52 18.89
C GLU A 33 -54.55 -13.25 18.30
N GLY A 34 -54.09 -13.36 17.04
CA GLY A 34 -53.42 -12.28 16.32
C GLY A 34 -51.88 -12.39 16.25
N ILE A 35 -51.26 -13.37 16.91
CA ILE A 35 -49.83 -13.67 16.77
C ILE A 35 -49.61 -14.65 15.62
N SER A 36 -48.74 -14.29 14.68
CA SER A 36 -48.35 -15.17 13.57
C SER A 36 -47.56 -16.39 14.08
N ARG A 37 -48.06 -17.61 13.81
CA ARG A 37 -47.40 -18.88 14.18
C ARG A 37 -46.32 -19.33 13.19
N THR A 38 -46.31 -18.77 11.99
CA THR A 38 -45.31 -19.07 10.95
C THR A 38 -44.67 -17.79 10.41
N GLY A 39 -43.40 -17.87 10.02
CA GLY A 39 -42.65 -16.74 9.46
C GLY A 39 -41.60 -17.16 8.44
N LEU A 40 -41.17 -16.22 7.58
CA LEU A 40 -40.12 -16.44 6.59
C LEU A 40 -38.83 -15.72 7.01
N LEU A 41 -37.71 -16.44 7.00
CA LEU A 41 -36.37 -15.91 7.24
C LEU A 41 -35.52 -16.06 5.98
N PRO A 42 -35.40 -15.02 5.15
CA PRO A 42 -34.45 -15.02 4.05
C PRO A 42 -33.03 -15.03 4.60
N TYR A 43 -32.21 -15.91 4.04
CA TYR A 43 -30.85 -16.20 4.45
C TYR A 43 -29.96 -16.36 3.22
N CYS A 44 -28.79 -15.74 3.23
CA CYS A 44 -27.81 -15.84 2.17
C CYS A 44 -26.76 -16.90 2.49
N LYS A 45 -26.68 -17.94 1.66
CA LYS A 45 -25.76 -19.08 1.81
C LYS A 45 -24.27 -18.74 1.64
N GLU A 46 -23.95 -17.66 0.94
CA GLU A 46 -22.57 -17.32 0.59
C GLU A 46 -21.90 -16.44 1.66
N CYS A 47 -22.68 -15.66 2.41
CA CYS A 47 -22.15 -14.73 3.41
C CYS A 47 -22.71 -14.96 4.83
N ASP A 48 -23.50 -16.01 5.03
CA ASP A 48 -24.14 -16.35 6.30
C ASP A 48 -24.90 -15.18 6.94
N ARG A 49 -25.62 -14.40 6.12
CA ARG A 49 -26.40 -13.25 6.59
C ARG A 49 -27.90 -13.51 6.50
N TYR A 50 -28.63 -13.03 7.51
CA TYR A 50 -30.08 -13.02 7.55
C TYR A 50 -30.64 -11.67 7.13
N LEU A 51 -31.77 -11.68 6.41
CA LEU A 51 -32.44 -10.45 5.99
C LEU A 51 -33.24 -9.84 7.15
N ARG A 52 -32.66 -8.78 7.69
CA ARG A 52 -33.32 -7.70 8.44
C ARG A 52 -32.73 -6.43 7.85
N PRO A 53 -33.46 -5.48 7.24
CA PRO A 53 -32.81 -4.33 6.60
C PRO A 53 -31.96 -3.54 7.62
N PRO A 54 -30.62 -3.46 7.52
CA PRO A 54 -29.68 -4.08 6.55
C PRO A 54 -29.16 -5.49 6.93
N TRP A 55 -28.89 -6.35 5.93
CA TRP A 55 -28.46 -7.75 6.12
C TRP A 55 -27.44 -7.90 7.26
N LEU A 56 -27.76 -8.76 8.23
CA LEU A 56 -26.94 -8.96 9.43
C LEU A 56 -26.33 -10.36 9.38
N HIS A 57 -25.03 -10.47 9.69
CA HIS A 57 -24.44 -11.77 10.00
C HIS A 57 -24.97 -12.23 11.36
N CYS A 58 -25.47 -13.46 11.46
CA CYS A 58 -25.94 -14.02 12.73
C CYS A 58 -25.56 -15.48 12.81
N GLU A 59 -24.98 -15.91 13.92
CA GLU A 59 -24.80 -17.32 14.23
C GLU A 59 -26.16 -17.97 14.60
N LEU A 60 -26.25 -19.29 14.42
CA LEU A 60 -27.41 -20.07 14.86
C LEU A 60 -27.55 -19.96 16.40
N GLU A 61 -28.80 -19.90 16.87
CA GLU A 61 -29.14 -19.75 18.30
C GLU A 61 -28.55 -18.49 18.98
N SER A 62 -28.09 -17.51 18.20
CA SER A 62 -27.58 -16.23 18.74
C SER A 62 -28.70 -15.29 19.20
N LYS A 63 -28.35 -14.37 20.11
CA LYS A 63 -29.24 -13.28 20.56
C LYS A 63 -29.66 -12.37 19.41
N GLU A 64 -28.79 -12.18 18.42
CA GLU A 64 -29.04 -11.34 17.26
C GLU A 64 -30.10 -11.95 16.33
N LEU A 65 -30.01 -13.27 16.09
CA LEU A 65 -31.00 -14.03 15.34
C LEU A 65 -32.36 -14.00 16.05
N LEU A 66 -32.37 -14.10 17.39
CA LEU A 66 -33.60 -13.98 18.18
C LEU A 66 -34.24 -12.60 17.96
N ALA A 67 -33.45 -11.52 17.95
CA ALA A 67 -33.94 -10.18 17.69
C ALA A 67 -34.49 -10.02 16.25
N VAL A 68 -33.91 -10.70 15.25
CA VAL A 68 -34.45 -10.76 13.88
C VAL A 68 -35.80 -11.47 13.86
N CYS A 69 -35.91 -12.60 14.54
CA CYS A 69 -37.13 -13.40 14.64
C CYS A 69 -38.24 -12.60 15.33
N LEU A 70 -37.97 -12.00 16.49
CA LEU A 70 -38.94 -11.22 17.27
C LEU A 70 -39.51 -10.04 16.48
N LYS A 71 -38.68 -9.34 15.69
CA LYS A 71 -39.14 -8.23 14.84
C LYS A 71 -40.05 -8.66 13.70
N LYS A 72 -39.96 -9.90 13.24
CA LYS A 72 -40.78 -10.43 12.14
C LYS A 72 -42.13 -10.96 12.59
N ILE A 73 -42.30 -11.26 13.88
CA ILE A 73 -43.57 -11.74 14.41
C ILE A 73 -44.56 -10.59 14.41
N LYS A 74 -45.65 -10.76 13.67
CA LYS A 74 -46.75 -9.80 13.68
C LYS A 74 -47.57 -10.01 14.97
N GLY A 75 -48.01 -8.93 15.58
CA GLY A 75 -48.90 -8.97 16.75
C GLY A 75 -48.20 -8.86 18.13
N LEU A 76 -46.88 -9.03 18.23
CA LEU A 76 -46.16 -8.90 19.52
C LEU A 76 -46.15 -7.48 20.10
N ASN A 77 -46.13 -6.44 19.24
CA ASN A 77 -46.09 -5.03 19.68
C ASN A 77 -47.48 -4.39 19.82
N THR A 78 -48.54 -5.20 19.87
CA THR A 78 -49.91 -4.68 20.02
C THR A 78 -50.12 -4.17 21.44
N LYS A 79 -50.83 -3.04 21.60
CA LYS A 79 -51.18 -2.49 22.92
C LYS A 79 -51.87 -3.58 23.76
N GLY A 80 -51.24 -3.96 24.87
CA GLY A 80 -51.79 -4.92 25.85
C GLY A 80 -51.04 -6.25 25.96
N VAL A 81 -50.15 -6.62 25.02
CA VAL A 81 -49.34 -7.86 25.10
C VAL A 81 -47.89 -7.52 25.42
N LYS A 82 -47.36 -8.05 26.52
CA LYS A 82 -45.98 -7.92 26.98
C LYS A 82 -45.24 -9.24 26.73
N LEU A 83 -44.06 -9.19 26.12
CA LEU A 83 -43.18 -10.37 25.99
C LEU A 83 -42.43 -10.56 27.31
N VAL A 84 -42.52 -11.75 27.91
CA VAL A 84 -41.83 -12.12 29.16
C VAL A 84 -40.50 -12.79 28.86
N ASP A 85 -40.53 -13.78 27.98
CA ASP A 85 -39.37 -14.61 27.64
C ASP A 85 -39.46 -15.09 26.19
N ALA A 86 -38.30 -15.35 25.58
CA ALA A 86 -38.19 -15.95 24.26
C ALA A 86 -36.96 -16.86 24.21
N SER A 87 -37.18 -18.13 23.88
CA SER A 87 -36.15 -19.16 23.81
C SER A 87 -36.23 -19.94 22.50
N PHE A 88 -35.09 -20.40 22.00
CA PHE A 88 -35.06 -21.32 20.87
C PHE A 88 -35.46 -22.72 21.32
N ILE A 89 -36.20 -23.42 20.47
CA ILE A 89 -36.40 -24.87 20.58
C ILE A 89 -35.48 -25.48 19.56
N TRP A 90 -34.61 -26.40 20.01
CA TRP A 90 -33.72 -27.13 19.13
C TRP A 90 -34.51 -27.78 17.98
N THR A 91 -34.05 -27.53 16.77
CA THR A 91 -34.55 -28.15 15.55
C THR A 91 -33.37 -28.74 14.80
N GLU A 92 -33.64 -29.79 14.03
CA GLU A 92 -32.60 -30.44 13.25
C GLU A 92 -32.00 -29.45 12.21
N PRO A 93 -30.67 -29.34 12.09
CA PRO A 93 -30.01 -28.37 11.19
C PRO A 93 -30.46 -28.47 9.72
N HIS A 94 -30.78 -29.67 9.25
CA HIS A 94 -31.20 -29.91 7.86
C HIS A 94 -32.65 -29.50 7.58
N SER A 95 -33.47 -29.31 8.62
CA SER A 95 -34.89 -29.02 8.48
C SER A 95 -35.18 -27.64 7.88
N ARG A 96 -34.17 -26.75 7.85
CA ARG A 96 -34.30 -25.32 7.47
C ARG A 96 -35.45 -24.62 8.20
N ARG A 97 -35.74 -25.06 9.42
CA ARG A 97 -36.80 -24.53 10.28
C ARG A 97 -36.19 -24.14 11.61
N ILE A 98 -36.53 -22.95 12.08
CA ILE A 98 -36.11 -22.44 13.39
C ILE A 98 -37.38 -22.26 14.21
N LYS A 99 -37.45 -22.92 15.37
CA LYS A 99 -38.59 -22.79 16.28
C LYS A 99 -38.22 -21.87 17.44
N VAL A 100 -39.06 -20.87 17.68
CA VAL A 100 -38.91 -19.94 18.80
C VAL A 100 -40.13 -20.08 19.70
N LYS A 101 -39.90 -20.37 20.97
CA LYS A 101 -40.91 -20.36 22.02
C LYS A 101 -40.95 -18.97 22.65
N CYS A 102 -42.07 -18.29 22.51
CA CYS A 102 -42.32 -16.99 23.12
C CYS A 102 -43.32 -17.13 24.27
N VAL A 103 -43.03 -16.53 25.42
CA VAL A 103 -43.95 -16.42 26.55
C VAL A 103 -44.52 -15.01 26.56
N VAL A 104 -45.83 -14.90 26.34
CA VAL A 104 -46.54 -13.62 26.28
C VAL A 104 -47.44 -13.44 27.49
N GLN A 105 -47.56 -12.20 27.94
CA GLN A 105 -48.35 -11.78 29.08
C GLN A 105 -49.35 -10.71 28.65
N LYS A 106 -50.64 -10.90 28.94
CA LYS A 106 -51.70 -9.93 28.64
C LYS A 106 -52.59 -9.76 29.86
N GLU A 107 -53.07 -8.54 30.04
CA GLU A 107 -54.09 -8.22 31.04
C GLU A 107 -55.48 -8.56 30.47
N VAL A 108 -56.22 -9.36 31.22
CA VAL A 108 -57.53 -9.92 30.88
C VAL A 108 -58.53 -9.57 31.98
N MET A 109 -59.80 -9.33 31.64
CA MET A 109 -60.95 -9.14 32.54
C MET A 109 -60.63 -8.45 33.89
N ASN A 110 -60.64 -7.12 33.91
CA ASN A 110 -60.45 -6.29 35.12
C ASN A 110 -59.13 -6.52 35.87
N GLY A 111 -58.01 -6.62 35.13
CA GLY A 111 -56.66 -6.57 35.69
C GLY A 111 -56.04 -7.92 36.06
N ALA A 112 -56.68 -9.05 35.70
CA ALA A 112 -56.06 -10.37 35.84
C ALA A 112 -54.95 -10.55 34.79
N ILE A 113 -53.75 -10.90 35.24
CA ILE A 113 -52.59 -11.12 34.37
C ILE A 113 -52.55 -12.61 34.00
N LEU A 114 -52.58 -12.92 32.71
CA LEU A 114 -52.45 -14.30 32.23
C LEU A 114 -51.20 -14.41 31.32
N GLN A 115 -50.43 -15.48 31.54
CA GLN A 115 -49.23 -15.82 30.78
C GLN A 115 -49.49 -17.07 29.93
N GLN A 116 -49.08 -17.03 28.66
CA GLN A 116 -49.26 -18.13 27.71
C GLN A 116 -48.02 -18.28 26.83
N SER A 117 -47.63 -19.53 26.55
CA SER A 117 -46.50 -19.84 25.67
C SER A 117 -46.97 -20.18 24.26
N VAL A 118 -46.33 -19.60 23.25
CA VAL A 118 -46.57 -19.85 21.83
C VAL A 118 -45.28 -20.31 21.19
N VAL A 119 -45.36 -21.37 20.37
CA VAL A 119 -44.25 -21.80 19.52
C VAL A 119 -44.48 -21.25 18.12
N ILE A 120 -43.48 -20.54 17.60
CA ILE A 120 -43.49 -19.93 16.28
C ILE A 120 -42.44 -20.61 15.42
N GLU A 121 -42.83 -21.03 14.23
CA GLU A 121 -41.98 -21.72 13.29
C GLU A 121 -41.53 -20.80 12.16
N PHE A 122 -40.23 -20.58 12.04
CA PHE A 122 -39.64 -19.83 10.94
C PHE A 122 -39.05 -20.77 9.90
N VAL A 123 -39.47 -20.62 8.65
CA VAL A 123 -38.88 -21.32 7.51
C VAL A 123 -37.76 -20.47 6.94
N VAL A 124 -36.55 -21.05 6.87
CA VAL A 124 -35.36 -20.42 6.32
C VAL A 124 -35.39 -20.55 4.79
N GLN A 125 -35.54 -19.41 4.11
CA GLN A 125 -35.54 -19.34 2.66
C GLN A 125 -34.19 -18.87 2.15
N SER A 126 -33.59 -19.63 1.24
CA SER A 126 -32.34 -19.24 0.61
C SER A 126 -32.59 -18.07 -0.35
N GLN A 127 -32.00 -16.91 -0.09
CA GLN A 127 -32.02 -15.74 -0.96
C GLN A 127 -30.62 -15.13 -1.01
N LYS A 128 -30.10 -14.84 -2.20
CA LYS A 128 -28.81 -14.15 -2.33
C LYS A 128 -28.93 -12.70 -1.89
N CYS A 129 -27.98 -12.20 -1.09
CA CYS A 129 -27.91 -10.79 -0.76
C CYS A 129 -27.40 -9.98 -1.97
N GLU A 130 -27.65 -8.68 -1.96
CA GLU A 130 -27.24 -7.78 -3.05
C GLU A 130 -25.71 -7.72 -3.21
N ASP A 131 -24.97 -7.80 -2.10
CA ASP A 131 -23.50 -7.84 -2.10
C ASP A 131 -22.97 -9.09 -2.83
N CYS A 132 -23.48 -10.26 -2.47
CA CYS A 132 -23.11 -11.53 -3.11
C CYS A 132 -23.56 -11.60 -4.57
N HIS A 133 -24.74 -11.05 -4.90
CA HIS A 133 -25.19 -10.95 -6.27
C HIS A 133 -24.23 -10.10 -7.13
N ARG A 134 -23.60 -9.09 -6.53
CA ARG A 134 -22.67 -8.19 -7.22
C ARG A 134 -21.36 -8.88 -7.62
N ILE A 135 -20.87 -9.85 -6.85
CA ILE A 135 -19.64 -10.60 -7.14
C ILE A 135 -19.74 -11.34 -8.49
N TYR A 136 -20.92 -11.83 -8.85
CA TYR A 136 -21.18 -12.52 -10.12
C TYR A 136 -21.33 -11.58 -11.32
N THR A 137 -21.35 -10.27 -11.10
CA THR A 137 -21.39 -9.28 -12.18
C THR A 137 -19.98 -8.78 -12.47
N PRO A 138 -19.64 -8.35 -13.70
CA PRO A 138 -18.34 -7.75 -14.04
C PRO A 138 -18.10 -6.38 -13.37
N HIS A 139 -18.88 -6.03 -12.36
CA HIS A 139 -18.76 -4.81 -11.56
C HIS A 139 -18.37 -5.19 -10.14
N THR A 140 -17.19 -5.78 -10.02
CA THR A 140 -16.59 -6.26 -8.76
C THR A 140 -16.23 -5.11 -7.82
N TRP A 141 -16.07 -3.88 -8.32
CA TRP A 141 -15.72 -2.69 -7.52
C TRP A 141 -16.55 -1.45 -7.88
N ASN A 142 -16.61 -0.51 -6.93
CA ASN A 142 -17.33 0.76 -7.07
C ASN A 142 -16.42 1.98 -7.00
N ALA A 143 -15.31 1.86 -6.30
CA ALA A 143 -14.31 2.91 -6.21
C ALA A 143 -12.95 2.35 -6.59
N LEU A 144 -12.21 3.11 -7.39
CA LEU A 144 -10.87 2.80 -7.86
C LEU A 144 -9.94 3.94 -7.47
N VAL A 145 -8.80 3.61 -6.86
CA VAL A 145 -7.73 4.56 -6.58
C VAL A 145 -6.56 4.21 -7.50
N GLN A 146 -6.24 5.10 -8.42
CA GLN A 146 -5.13 4.92 -9.36
C GLN A 146 -3.98 5.79 -8.90
N VAL A 147 -2.87 5.16 -8.52
CA VAL A 147 -1.64 5.85 -8.16
C VAL A 147 -0.68 5.74 -9.33
N ARG A 148 -0.22 6.88 -9.86
CA ARG A 148 0.70 6.94 -10.99
C ARG A 148 1.89 7.82 -10.69
N GLN A 149 3.03 7.47 -11.27
CA GLN A 149 4.22 8.29 -11.23
C GLN A 149 4.93 8.21 -12.58
N ARG A 150 5.33 9.38 -13.09
CA ARG A 150 6.03 9.49 -14.38
C ARG A 150 7.53 9.46 -14.13
N THR A 151 8.06 8.30 -13.80
CA THR A 151 9.48 8.05 -13.53
C THR A 151 9.91 6.71 -14.09
N ASP A 152 11.18 6.60 -14.47
CA ASP A 152 11.70 5.39 -15.09
C ASP A 152 11.95 4.22 -14.12
N HIS A 153 11.85 4.46 -12.80
CA HIS A 153 12.10 3.48 -11.75
C HIS A 153 10.91 3.39 -10.78
N LYS A 154 10.74 2.24 -10.12
CA LYS A 154 9.59 1.96 -9.23
C LYS A 154 9.90 2.07 -7.73
N ARG A 155 11.06 2.63 -7.32
CA ARG A 155 11.52 2.68 -5.91
C ARG A 155 10.54 3.34 -4.93
N THR A 156 9.95 4.45 -5.34
CA THR A 156 8.90 5.17 -4.60
C THR A 156 7.65 4.30 -4.36
N PHE A 157 7.29 3.43 -5.31
CA PHE A 157 6.22 2.46 -5.13
C PHE A 157 6.61 1.34 -4.15
N LEU A 158 7.87 0.90 -4.17
CA LEU A 158 8.37 -0.05 -3.16
C LEU A 158 8.33 0.56 -1.76
N PHE A 159 8.68 1.85 -1.63
CA PHE A 159 8.56 2.57 -0.36
C PHE A 159 7.09 2.73 0.08
N LEU A 160 6.20 3.09 -0.86
CA LEU A 160 4.75 3.18 -0.61
C LEU A 160 4.16 1.84 -0.15
N GLU A 161 4.59 0.72 -0.76
CA GLU A 161 4.18 -0.63 -0.35
C GLU A 161 4.54 -0.90 1.11
N GLN A 162 5.78 -0.61 1.52
CA GLN A 162 6.21 -0.78 2.91
C GLN A 162 5.43 0.10 3.89
N LEU A 163 5.12 1.35 3.51
CA LEU A 163 4.30 2.25 4.34
C LEU A 163 2.87 1.72 4.52
N ILE A 164 2.28 1.15 3.46
CA ILE A 164 0.93 0.56 3.53
C ILE A 164 0.91 -0.66 4.46
N ILE A 165 1.96 -1.49 4.42
CA ILE A 165 2.09 -2.65 5.31
C ILE A 165 2.28 -2.20 6.75
N LYS A 166 3.17 -1.22 7.00
CA LYS A 166 3.46 -0.71 8.35
C LYS A 166 2.22 -0.14 9.04
N HIS A 167 1.35 0.55 8.31
CA HIS A 167 0.13 1.16 8.84
C HIS A 167 -1.13 0.32 8.66
N ASP A 168 -1.02 -0.89 8.11
CA ASP A 168 -2.13 -1.80 7.79
C ASP A 168 -3.28 -1.13 7.01
N ALA A 169 -2.93 -0.25 6.06
CA ALA A 169 -3.91 0.55 5.32
C ALA A 169 -4.66 -0.25 4.23
N HIS A 170 -4.30 -1.52 4.01
CA HIS A 170 -4.79 -2.37 2.92
C HIS A 170 -5.93 -3.33 3.31
N GLU A 171 -6.36 -3.38 4.59
CA GLU A 171 -7.41 -4.28 5.12
C GLU A 171 -8.71 -4.30 4.28
N LYS A 172 -9.07 -3.17 3.67
CA LYS A 172 -10.35 -2.98 2.96
C LYS A 172 -10.24 -2.97 1.44
N VAL A 173 -9.05 -3.26 0.92
CA VAL A 173 -8.79 -3.38 -0.50
C VAL A 173 -9.30 -4.75 -0.98
N LEU A 174 -9.98 -4.77 -2.13
CA LEU A 174 -10.41 -6.03 -2.75
C LEU A 174 -9.29 -6.64 -3.58
N HIS A 175 -8.81 -5.87 -4.55
CA HIS A 175 -7.78 -6.26 -5.51
C HIS A 175 -6.79 -5.11 -5.69
N ILE A 176 -5.53 -5.49 -5.80
CA ILE A 176 -4.41 -4.60 -6.11
C ILE A 176 -3.91 -5.01 -7.48
N VAL A 177 -4.05 -4.14 -8.47
CA VAL A 177 -3.63 -4.40 -9.85
C VAL A 177 -2.38 -3.58 -10.15
N GLU A 178 -1.30 -4.23 -10.54
CA GLU A 178 -0.08 -3.55 -10.98
C GLU A 178 -0.21 -3.08 -12.43
N LYS A 179 0.25 -1.85 -12.68
CA LYS A 179 0.36 -1.21 -13.99
C LYS A 179 1.79 -0.75 -14.22
N PRO A 180 2.24 -0.57 -15.47
CA PRO A 180 3.61 -0.15 -15.76
C PRO A 180 3.98 1.17 -15.07
N ASP A 181 3.07 2.14 -15.09
CA ASP A 181 3.25 3.48 -14.49
C ASP A 181 2.72 3.59 -13.04
N GLY A 182 2.34 2.48 -12.39
CA GLY A 182 1.93 2.50 -10.98
C GLY A 182 0.97 1.39 -10.56
N ILE A 183 0.06 1.68 -9.62
CA ILE A 183 -0.76 0.66 -8.95
C ILE A 183 -2.21 1.13 -8.86
N ASP A 184 -3.15 0.20 -9.04
CA ASP A 184 -4.59 0.40 -8.93
C ASP A 184 -5.17 -0.36 -7.74
N PHE A 185 -5.81 0.35 -6.82
CA PHE A 185 -6.50 -0.22 -5.66
C PHE A 185 -8.02 -0.19 -5.88
N GLN A 186 -8.65 -1.36 -5.82
CA GLN A 186 -10.09 -1.53 -6.01
C GLN A 186 -10.83 -1.64 -4.67
N PHE A 187 -11.93 -0.91 -4.54
CA PHE A 187 -12.75 -0.82 -3.32
C PHE A 187 -14.25 -0.98 -3.60
N MET A 188 -14.99 -1.57 -2.65
CA MET A 188 -16.46 -1.57 -2.66
C MET A 188 -17.06 -0.21 -2.27
N GLY A 189 -16.42 0.50 -1.35
CA GLY A 189 -16.94 1.75 -0.78
C GLY A 189 -16.08 2.95 -1.17
N LYS A 190 -16.71 4.04 -1.62
CA LYS A 190 -16.01 5.31 -1.89
C LYS A 190 -15.26 5.86 -0.67
N GLN A 191 -15.83 5.68 0.53
CA GLN A 191 -15.24 6.19 1.77
C GLN A 191 -13.89 5.53 2.07
N HIS A 192 -13.74 4.22 1.79
CA HIS A 192 -12.48 3.50 1.99
C HIS A 192 -11.43 3.96 0.98
N ALA A 193 -11.82 4.15 -0.28
CA ALA A 193 -10.96 4.71 -1.31
C ALA A 193 -10.46 6.12 -0.96
N GLN A 194 -11.33 6.99 -0.43
CA GLN A 194 -10.93 8.32 0.00
C GLN A 194 -9.97 8.27 1.19
N LYS A 195 -10.21 7.40 2.17
CA LYS A 195 -9.29 7.23 3.32
C LYS A 195 -7.89 6.79 2.87
N LEU A 196 -7.80 5.83 1.93
CA LEU A 196 -6.50 5.45 1.38
C LEU A 196 -5.87 6.62 0.61
N ALA A 197 -6.64 7.35 -0.20
CA ALA A 197 -6.12 8.52 -0.90
C ALA A 197 -5.58 9.59 0.06
N ASP A 198 -6.31 9.92 1.11
CA ASP A 198 -5.90 10.90 2.12
C ASP A 198 -4.65 10.42 2.88
N PHE A 199 -4.54 9.11 3.15
CA PHE A 199 -3.35 8.49 3.72
C PHE A 199 -2.13 8.70 2.80
N ILE A 200 -2.21 8.35 1.52
CA ILE A 200 -1.08 8.49 0.59
C ILE A 200 -0.70 9.98 0.45
N ASN A 201 -1.67 10.90 0.40
CA ASN A 201 -1.43 12.36 0.36
C ASN A 201 -0.64 12.88 1.58
N SER A 202 -0.69 12.20 2.72
CA SER A 202 0.06 12.62 3.91
C SER A 202 1.56 12.30 3.84
N PHE A 203 1.96 11.31 3.02
CA PHE A 203 3.35 10.88 2.89
C PHE A 203 4.07 11.43 1.66
N PHE A 204 3.35 11.71 0.58
CA PHE A 204 3.94 12.10 -0.72
C PHE A 204 3.33 13.38 -1.28
N PRO A 205 4.09 14.19 -2.05
CA PRO A 205 3.57 15.37 -2.70
C PRO A 205 2.89 14.94 -4.00
N MET A 206 1.56 14.99 -4.03
CA MET A 206 0.78 14.53 -5.17
C MET A 206 -0.34 15.49 -5.57
N ARG A 207 -0.88 15.27 -6.76
CA ARG A 207 -2.17 15.84 -7.18
C ARG A 207 -3.24 14.75 -7.22
N SER A 208 -4.41 15.04 -6.64
CA SER A 208 -5.57 14.15 -6.68
C SER A 208 -6.65 14.72 -7.59
N LYS A 209 -7.23 13.89 -8.47
CA LYS A 209 -8.41 14.20 -9.29
C LYS A 209 -9.46 13.13 -9.09
N SER A 210 -10.67 13.52 -8.69
CA SER A 210 -11.80 12.59 -8.54
C SER A 210 -12.75 12.71 -9.74
N SER A 211 -13.12 11.58 -10.34
CA SER A 211 -14.16 11.49 -11.35
C SER A 211 -15.23 10.47 -10.94
N LYS A 212 -16.42 10.57 -11.54
CA LYS A 212 -17.51 9.62 -11.36
C LYS A 212 -18.14 9.27 -12.70
N GLN A 213 -18.41 7.99 -12.91
CA GLN A 213 -19.08 7.46 -14.09
C GLN A 213 -20.42 6.84 -13.67
N LEU A 214 -21.52 7.27 -14.29
CA LEU A 214 -22.83 6.67 -14.04
C LEU A 214 -22.87 5.27 -14.67
N THR A 215 -23.12 4.25 -13.87
CA THR A 215 -23.26 2.86 -14.34
C THR A 215 -24.74 2.52 -14.57
N SER A 216 -25.59 2.84 -13.59
CA SER A 216 -27.03 2.63 -13.71
C SER A 216 -27.81 3.66 -12.90
N HIS A 217 -29.06 3.87 -13.28
CA HIS A 217 -30.02 4.74 -12.59
C HIS A 217 -31.35 4.00 -12.49
N ASP A 218 -31.91 3.97 -11.28
CA ASP A 218 -33.27 3.48 -11.06
C ASP A 218 -34.25 4.65 -10.95
N SER A 219 -35.06 4.83 -11.99
CA SER A 219 -36.07 5.89 -12.06
C SER A 219 -37.19 5.76 -11.02
N LYS A 220 -37.41 4.57 -10.44
CA LYS A 220 -38.45 4.37 -9.43
C LYS A 220 -38.02 4.85 -8.05
N SER A 221 -36.75 4.63 -7.71
CA SER A 221 -36.17 5.02 -6.40
C SER A 221 -35.33 6.30 -6.46
N ASN A 222 -35.12 6.88 -7.65
CA ASN A 222 -34.23 8.02 -7.88
C ASN A 222 -32.82 7.77 -7.31
N THR A 223 -32.35 6.53 -7.38
CA THR A 223 -31.01 6.12 -6.94
C THR A 223 -30.09 5.96 -8.14
N TYR A 224 -28.87 6.45 -7.99
CA TYR A 224 -27.85 6.43 -9.04
C TYR A 224 -26.66 5.60 -8.56
N ASN A 225 -26.28 4.61 -9.35
CA ASN A 225 -25.08 3.82 -9.13
C ASN A 225 -23.92 4.43 -9.91
N TYR A 226 -22.98 5.03 -9.20
CA TYR A 226 -21.76 5.58 -9.77
C TYR A 226 -20.57 4.68 -9.50
N LYS A 227 -19.68 4.58 -10.47
CA LYS A 227 -18.28 4.18 -10.27
C LYS A 227 -17.45 5.43 -10.02
N TYR A 228 -16.63 5.41 -8.98
CA TYR A 228 -15.76 6.51 -8.60
C TYR A 228 -14.32 6.15 -8.96
N THR A 229 -13.62 7.08 -9.57
CA THR A 229 -12.19 6.94 -9.85
C THR A 229 -11.47 8.11 -9.21
N ILE A 230 -10.51 7.81 -8.34
CA ILE A 230 -9.61 8.78 -7.72
C ILE A 230 -8.25 8.57 -8.36
N PHE A 231 -7.84 9.50 -9.21
CA PHE A 231 -6.54 9.51 -9.85
C PHE A 231 -5.57 10.35 -9.02
N GLN A 232 -4.49 9.73 -8.56
CA GLN A 232 -3.42 10.36 -7.80
C GLN A 232 -2.11 10.25 -8.59
N GLU A 233 -1.52 11.41 -8.88
CA GLU A 233 -0.22 11.47 -9.55
C GLU A 233 0.82 12.02 -8.60
N ILE A 234 1.81 11.19 -8.30
CA ILE A 234 2.96 11.51 -7.46
C ILE A 234 3.91 12.43 -8.25
N CYS A 235 4.55 13.35 -7.56
CA CYS A 235 5.63 14.15 -8.12
C CYS A 235 6.71 13.25 -8.77
N PRO A 236 7.15 13.52 -10.01
CA PRO A 236 8.19 12.74 -10.67
C PRO A 236 9.61 12.97 -10.13
N ILE A 237 9.78 13.75 -9.05
CA ILE A 237 11.07 14.00 -8.42
C ILE A 237 11.29 12.99 -7.32
N CYS A 238 12.44 12.34 -7.35
CA CYS A 238 12.84 11.36 -6.36
C CYS A 238 13.98 11.90 -5.49
N LYS A 239 14.27 11.17 -4.42
CA LYS A 239 15.43 11.45 -3.58
C LYS A 239 16.72 11.30 -4.42
N ASP A 240 17.69 12.16 -4.13
CA ASP A 240 19.01 12.24 -4.77
C ASP A 240 19.02 12.79 -6.20
N ASP A 241 17.86 13.17 -6.76
CA ASP A 241 17.79 13.78 -8.08
C ASP A 241 18.31 15.23 -8.08
N LEU A 242 19.00 15.62 -9.15
CA LEU A 242 19.43 17.01 -9.37
C LEU A 242 18.38 17.75 -10.21
N VAL A 243 17.91 18.85 -9.64
CA VAL A 243 16.78 19.63 -10.13
C VAL A 243 17.24 21.02 -10.53
N TYR A 244 16.62 21.55 -11.59
CA TYR A 244 16.72 22.95 -11.95
C TYR A 244 15.40 23.68 -11.78
N LEU A 245 15.42 24.70 -10.94
CA LEU A 245 14.26 25.51 -10.60
C LEU A 245 14.05 26.62 -11.63
N PRO A 246 12.83 26.83 -12.11
CA PRO A 246 12.49 27.99 -12.92
C PRO A 246 12.83 29.28 -12.18
N GLY A 247 13.46 30.26 -12.85
CA GLY A 247 13.90 31.51 -12.21
C GLY A 247 12.80 32.28 -11.47
N LYS A 248 11.54 32.22 -11.95
CA LYS A 248 10.38 32.80 -11.26
C LYS A 248 10.10 32.14 -9.91
N LEU A 249 10.21 30.81 -9.85
CA LEU A 249 10.02 30.05 -8.63
C LEU A 249 11.20 30.26 -7.66
N ALA A 250 12.42 30.29 -8.19
CA ALA A 250 13.63 30.56 -7.40
C ALA A 250 13.59 31.95 -6.75
N ALA A 251 13.16 32.98 -7.49
CA ALA A 251 12.95 34.33 -6.95
C ALA A 251 11.85 34.35 -5.86
N ALA A 252 10.73 33.65 -6.08
CA ALA A 252 9.64 33.56 -5.12
C ALA A 252 10.02 32.83 -3.82
N LEU A 253 11.01 31.94 -3.86
CA LEU A 253 11.55 31.21 -2.71
C LEU A 253 12.70 31.96 -2.02
N GLY A 254 12.83 33.26 -2.26
CA GLY A 254 13.81 34.14 -1.62
C GLY A 254 15.15 34.17 -2.34
N GLY A 255 15.16 34.04 -3.67
CA GLY A 255 16.38 34.09 -4.48
C GLY A 255 17.31 32.92 -4.19
N VAL A 256 16.78 31.70 -4.28
CA VAL A 256 17.58 30.47 -4.14
C VAL A 256 18.35 30.20 -5.44
N PRO A 257 19.50 29.50 -5.38
CA PRO A 257 20.16 29.05 -6.60
C PRO A 257 19.22 28.14 -7.39
N GLN A 258 19.33 28.17 -8.71
CA GLN A 258 18.45 27.40 -9.58
C GLN A 258 18.79 25.91 -9.57
N LEU A 259 20.07 25.57 -9.39
CA LEU A 259 20.52 24.19 -9.27
C LEU A 259 20.41 23.73 -7.81
N MET A 260 19.64 22.67 -7.57
CA MET A 260 19.42 22.12 -6.23
C MET A 260 19.30 20.59 -6.24
N LEU A 261 19.76 19.94 -5.17
CA LEU A 261 19.60 18.49 -4.97
C LEU A 261 18.32 18.20 -4.18
N CYS A 262 17.60 17.14 -4.54
CA CYS A 262 16.49 16.65 -3.74
C CYS A 262 16.98 15.78 -2.59
N ARG A 263 16.85 16.27 -1.35
CA ARG A 263 17.28 15.54 -0.15
C ARG A 263 16.24 14.52 0.30
N LYS A 264 14.99 14.95 0.42
CA LYS A 264 13.90 14.11 0.95
C LYS A 264 12.60 14.51 0.27
N VAL A 265 11.83 13.51 -0.10
CA VAL A 265 10.46 13.67 -0.59
C VAL A 265 9.52 13.17 0.51
N SER A 266 8.70 14.07 1.05
CA SER A 266 7.66 13.76 2.03
C SER A 266 6.34 14.40 1.56
N SER A 267 5.49 14.95 2.43
CA SER A 267 4.32 15.75 2.01
C SER A 267 4.71 16.97 1.13
N SER A 268 5.95 17.41 1.28
CA SER A 268 6.63 18.47 0.56
C SER A 268 7.96 17.96 0.01
N ILE A 269 8.47 18.64 -1.02
CA ILE A 269 9.78 18.36 -1.62
C ILE A 269 10.81 19.19 -0.86
N HIS A 270 11.80 18.52 -0.26
CA HIS A 270 12.90 19.18 0.44
C HIS A 270 14.12 19.19 -0.47
N LEU A 271 14.51 20.39 -0.89
CA LEU A 271 15.69 20.63 -1.69
C LEU A 271 16.83 21.19 -0.83
N ILE A 272 18.06 20.86 -1.17
CA ILE A 272 19.27 21.40 -0.56
C ILE A 272 20.22 21.89 -1.65
N ASP A 273 20.83 23.04 -1.42
CA ASP A 273 21.98 23.47 -2.20
C ASP A 273 23.27 22.81 -1.63
N PRO A 274 23.99 21.99 -2.41
CA PRO A 274 25.22 21.33 -1.95
C PRO A 274 26.35 22.30 -1.58
N PHE A 275 26.34 23.53 -2.09
CA PHE A 275 27.44 24.49 -1.88
C PHE A 275 27.22 25.40 -0.68
N THR A 276 25.99 25.90 -0.50
CA THR A 276 25.66 26.86 0.58
C THR A 276 24.89 26.25 1.75
N LEU A 277 24.50 24.96 1.66
CA LEU A 277 23.59 24.27 2.59
C LEU A 277 22.22 24.93 2.75
N ARG A 278 21.84 25.84 1.85
CA ARG A 278 20.52 26.45 1.91
C ARG A 278 19.46 25.40 1.58
N THR A 279 18.59 25.13 2.54
CA THR A 279 17.46 24.21 2.37
C THR A 279 16.20 24.94 2.00
N VAL A 280 15.41 24.35 1.10
CA VAL A 280 14.14 24.91 0.63
C VAL A 280 13.07 23.83 0.66
N GLU A 281 11.89 24.18 1.17
CA GLU A 281 10.74 23.30 1.17
C GLU A 281 9.71 23.79 0.14
N ILE A 282 9.38 22.93 -0.82
CA ILE A 282 8.37 23.20 -1.83
C ILE A 282 7.13 22.36 -1.53
N PRO A 283 6.01 22.97 -1.10
CA PRO A 283 4.76 22.24 -0.89
C PRO A 283 4.17 21.78 -2.23
N SER A 284 3.43 20.66 -2.21
CA SER A 284 2.82 20.06 -3.40
C SER A 284 2.04 21.06 -4.26
N VAL A 285 1.24 21.94 -3.63
CA VAL A 285 0.42 22.94 -4.36
C VAL A 285 1.27 23.90 -5.18
N LYS A 286 2.41 24.38 -4.65
CA LYS A 286 3.31 25.28 -5.39
C LYS A 286 4.01 24.54 -6.53
N TYR A 287 4.43 23.29 -6.29
CA TYR A 287 5.02 22.45 -7.33
C TYR A 287 4.09 22.28 -8.54
N TRP A 288 2.81 21.98 -8.33
CA TRP A 288 1.86 21.76 -9.43
C TRP A 288 1.42 23.03 -10.16
N GLN A 289 1.66 24.23 -9.60
CA GLN A 289 1.45 25.49 -10.31
C GLN A 289 2.51 25.73 -11.39
N SER A 290 3.76 25.35 -11.10
CA SER A 290 4.89 25.45 -12.01
C SER A 290 5.70 24.14 -11.96
N PRO A 291 5.23 23.06 -12.60
CA PRO A 291 5.90 21.77 -12.56
C PRO A 291 7.24 21.85 -13.29
N PHE A 292 8.26 21.23 -12.70
CA PHE A 292 9.60 21.11 -13.26
C PHE A 292 10.05 19.65 -13.15
N GLN A 293 10.99 19.23 -13.99
CA GLN A 293 11.49 17.87 -14.01
C GLN A 293 12.92 17.81 -13.45
N ALA A 294 13.33 16.63 -12.98
CA ALA A 294 14.73 16.38 -12.66
C ALA A 294 15.56 16.44 -13.94
N ILE A 295 16.72 17.09 -13.88
CA ILE A 295 17.68 17.07 -14.98
C ILE A 295 18.42 15.75 -14.96
N PHE A 296 18.96 15.42 -13.78
CA PHE A 296 19.73 14.20 -13.59
C PHE A 296 18.97 13.33 -12.61
N THR A 297 18.63 12.14 -13.11
CA THR A 297 18.13 11.04 -12.30
C THR A 297 19.29 10.19 -11.80
N ARG A 298 19.00 9.26 -10.90
CA ARG A 298 20.01 8.32 -10.36
C ARG A 298 20.80 7.53 -11.41
N ARG A 299 20.28 7.36 -12.63
CA ARG A 299 20.97 6.65 -13.74
C ARG A 299 22.25 7.35 -14.18
N HIS A 300 22.34 8.65 -13.95
CA HIS A 300 23.50 9.47 -14.31
C HIS A 300 24.52 9.60 -13.18
N LEU A 301 24.33 8.91 -12.05
CA LEU A 301 25.32 8.91 -10.98
C LEU A 301 26.57 8.15 -11.40
N THR A 302 27.70 8.75 -11.10
CA THR A 302 29.04 8.20 -11.34
C THR A 302 29.79 8.06 -10.03
N GLU A 303 30.65 7.06 -9.96
CA GLU A 303 31.43 6.75 -8.77
C GLU A 303 32.71 7.60 -8.71
N PHE A 304 32.93 8.23 -7.57
CA PHE A 304 34.08 9.04 -7.24
C PHE A 304 34.80 8.48 -6.03
N VAL A 305 36.12 8.57 -6.02
CA VAL A 305 36.98 8.27 -4.88
C VAL A 305 37.41 9.60 -4.27
N ILE A 306 37.32 9.70 -2.95
CA ILE A 306 37.77 10.87 -2.19
C ILE A 306 39.25 10.73 -1.90
N LEU A 307 40.03 11.72 -2.29
CA LEU A 307 41.47 11.79 -2.03
C LEU A 307 41.75 12.54 -0.72
N ASP A 308 41.12 13.70 -0.55
CA ASP A 308 41.29 14.55 0.62
C ASP A 308 40.00 15.32 0.96
N VAL A 309 39.83 15.70 2.22
CA VAL A 309 38.66 16.44 2.73
C VAL A 309 39.11 17.56 3.66
N ASP A 310 38.96 18.79 3.18
CA ASP A 310 39.16 20.01 3.95
C ASP A 310 37.82 20.52 4.49
N THR A 311 37.57 20.31 5.78
CA THR A 311 36.40 20.88 6.44
C THR A 311 36.57 22.38 6.62
N THR A 312 35.77 23.19 5.93
CA THR A 312 35.75 24.65 6.14
C THR A 312 35.14 24.96 7.50
N ASP A 313 35.99 25.23 8.50
CA ASP A 313 35.59 25.55 9.88
C ASP A 313 34.80 26.86 9.95
N ALA A 314 33.47 26.79 9.81
CA ALA A 314 32.59 27.90 10.20
C ALA A 314 32.53 28.12 11.73
N SER A 315 33.19 27.28 12.55
CA SER A 315 33.15 27.31 14.01
C SER A 315 34.50 27.60 14.70
N ARG A 316 35.62 27.77 13.97
CA ARG A 316 36.92 28.08 14.61
C ARG A 316 37.13 29.55 15.02
N GLN A 317 36.20 30.45 14.74
CA GLN A 317 36.27 31.84 15.18
C GLN A 317 35.46 32.10 16.46
N HIS A 318 35.77 31.39 17.55
CA HIS A 318 35.59 31.82 18.96
C HIS A 318 35.94 30.67 19.93
N ALA A 319 37.19 30.20 19.87
CA ALA A 319 37.81 29.56 21.02
C ALA A 319 38.78 30.57 21.64
N PRO A 320 38.57 31.06 22.89
CA PRO A 320 39.58 31.86 23.55
C PRO A 320 40.84 31.00 23.75
N PRO A 321 42.05 31.57 23.60
CA PRO A 321 43.29 30.82 23.68
C PRO A 321 43.44 30.16 25.06
N ALA A 322 43.93 28.93 25.03
CA ALA A 322 44.16 28.07 26.19
C ALA A 322 44.90 28.81 27.32
N ALA A 323 44.21 29.02 28.44
CA ALA A 323 44.82 29.43 29.68
C ALA A 323 45.53 28.23 30.32
N ALA A 324 46.77 28.48 30.77
CA ALA A 324 47.69 27.55 31.42
C ALA A 324 47.08 26.82 32.63
N PRO A 325 47.61 25.62 33.01
CA PRO A 325 47.09 24.85 34.12
C PRO A 325 47.54 25.45 35.47
N ALA A 326 46.58 25.73 36.35
CA ALA A 326 46.82 26.05 37.76
C ALA A 326 46.53 24.82 38.66
N PRO A 327 47.22 24.68 39.80
CA PRO A 327 47.41 23.40 40.48
C PRO A 327 46.27 23.01 41.43
N ALA A 328 46.30 21.72 41.78
CA ALA A 328 45.36 20.99 42.63
C ALA A 328 45.09 21.61 44.01
N ALA A 329 43.83 21.59 44.43
CA ALA A 329 43.42 21.72 45.83
C ALA A 329 42.21 20.80 46.17
N THR A 330 42.41 20.08 47.27
CA THR A 330 41.70 19.09 48.10
C THR A 330 40.16 19.20 48.24
N PRO A 331 39.44 18.08 48.52
CA PRO A 331 37.97 18.07 48.66
C PRO A 331 37.50 18.38 50.10
N ALA A 332 36.36 19.06 50.23
CA ALA A 332 35.62 19.12 51.49
C ALA A 332 34.10 19.29 51.28
N ASN A 333 33.36 18.54 52.09
CA ASN A 333 31.90 18.39 52.17
C ASN A 333 31.14 19.69 52.50
N ASN A 334 29.91 19.83 51.97
CA ASN A 334 28.64 19.61 52.71
C ASN A 334 27.48 20.53 52.26
N ARG A 335 26.29 19.91 52.11
CA ARG A 335 24.93 20.39 52.43
C ARG A 335 24.13 21.35 51.50
N LYS A 336 23.10 20.71 50.90
CA LYS A 336 21.65 20.98 50.96
C LYS A 336 21.04 22.24 50.29
N ASN A 337 20.04 21.91 49.47
CA ASN A 337 18.79 22.63 49.16
C ASN A 337 18.82 23.93 48.35
N ARG A 338 18.48 23.78 47.05
CA ARG A 338 17.50 24.67 46.41
C ARG A 338 16.77 23.94 45.28
N ARG A 339 15.54 23.48 45.55
CA ARG A 339 14.56 23.13 44.51
C ARG A 339 14.09 24.45 43.89
N GLY A 340 14.50 24.70 42.65
CA GLY A 340 14.07 25.81 41.82
C GLY A 340 13.80 25.28 40.42
N ASN A 341 12.53 25.27 40.07
CA ASN A 341 11.95 24.82 38.82
C ASN A 341 12.44 25.69 37.65
N GLN A 342 13.26 25.15 36.75
CA GLN A 342 13.48 25.69 35.41
C GLN A 342 13.58 24.50 34.44
N SER A 343 12.43 24.07 33.95
CA SER A 343 12.32 23.32 32.70
C SER A 343 12.64 24.31 31.57
N ALA A 344 13.93 24.44 31.26
CA ALA A 344 14.39 25.08 30.04
C ALA A 344 14.69 23.97 29.03
N ASN A 345 13.94 24.04 27.94
CA ASN A 345 13.92 23.17 26.78
C ASN A 345 15.33 22.93 26.20
N THR A 346 16.04 21.89 26.64
CA THR A 346 17.29 21.44 26.03
C THR A 346 16.99 20.50 24.86
N ASN A 347 16.38 21.05 23.82
CA ASN A 347 16.40 20.51 22.46
C ASN A 347 17.28 21.39 21.57
N ALA A 348 18.42 21.82 22.11
CA ALA A 348 19.45 22.53 21.37
C ALA A 348 20.53 21.53 20.93
N THR A 349 20.61 21.35 19.61
CA THR A 349 21.75 20.80 18.85
C THR A 349 22.19 19.36 19.16
N ARG A 350 21.37 18.38 18.72
CA ARG A 350 21.97 17.20 18.05
C ARG A 350 22.70 17.71 16.80
N GLY A 351 23.93 17.24 16.57
CA GLY A 351 24.91 17.78 15.62
C GLY A 351 24.33 18.13 14.24
N ALA A 352 24.85 19.20 13.64
CA ALA A 352 24.44 19.63 12.30
C ALA A 352 24.60 18.45 11.32
N LYS A 353 23.48 17.98 10.74
CA LYS A 353 23.46 16.84 9.80
C LYS A 353 24.20 17.13 8.49
N PHE A 354 24.63 18.37 8.24
CA PHE A 354 25.45 18.70 7.08
C PHE A 354 26.50 19.71 7.47
N VAL A 355 27.69 19.54 6.88
CA VAL A 355 28.84 20.41 7.06
C VAL A 355 29.42 20.62 5.68
N VAL A 356 29.62 21.89 5.28
CA VAL A 356 30.31 22.18 4.03
C VAL A 356 31.77 21.79 4.21
N CYS A 357 32.28 21.01 3.27
CA CYS A 357 33.70 20.78 3.11
C CYS A 357 34.09 20.96 1.64
N GLU A 358 35.37 21.20 1.44
CA GLU A 358 36.02 21.12 0.15
C GLU A 358 36.68 19.74 0.08
N ALA A 359 36.37 18.97 -0.96
CA ALA A 359 36.86 17.61 -1.13
C ALA A 359 37.58 17.49 -2.47
N GLU A 360 38.76 16.89 -2.47
CA GLU A 360 39.46 16.49 -3.68
C GLU A 360 38.95 15.12 -4.10
N VAL A 361 38.40 15.03 -5.33
CA VAL A 361 37.84 13.79 -5.86
C VAL A 361 38.45 13.42 -7.20
N ALA A 362 38.49 12.11 -7.45
CA ALA A 362 38.83 11.52 -8.74
C ALA A 362 37.72 10.53 -9.14
N ARG A 363 37.46 10.37 -10.44
CA ARG A 363 36.50 9.34 -10.91
C ARG A 363 37.08 7.95 -10.64
N ALA A 364 36.26 7.04 -10.13
CA ALA A 364 36.69 5.68 -9.82
C ALA A 364 37.18 4.93 -11.06
N CYS A 365 36.63 5.21 -12.25
CA CYS A 365 37.06 4.61 -13.51
C CYS A 365 38.43 5.10 -14.01
N ASP A 366 38.81 6.33 -13.62
CA ASP A 366 40.05 7.00 -14.01
C ASP A 366 41.16 6.78 -12.98
N PHE A 367 40.80 6.33 -11.78
CA PHE A 367 41.72 6.07 -10.69
C PHE A 367 42.76 5.02 -11.09
N GLY A 368 44.04 5.43 -11.09
CA GLY A 368 45.18 4.60 -11.49
C GLY A 368 45.48 4.58 -13.00
N LYS A 369 44.69 5.28 -13.82
CA LYS A 369 44.95 5.46 -15.27
C LYS A 369 45.25 6.91 -15.62
N ASN A 370 44.49 7.85 -15.06
CA ASN A 370 44.63 9.28 -15.27
C ASN A 370 44.76 10.02 -13.93
N ASP A 371 45.56 11.08 -13.89
CA ASP A 371 45.77 11.93 -12.70
C ASP A 371 44.79 13.14 -12.64
N GLU A 372 43.62 13.03 -13.26
CA GLU A 372 42.62 14.11 -13.25
C GLU A 372 41.97 14.20 -11.86
N ARG A 373 42.17 15.34 -11.19
CA ARG A 373 41.62 15.63 -9.87
C ARG A 373 40.72 16.85 -9.95
N VAL A 374 39.58 16.77 -9.27
CA VAL A 374 38.61 17.86 -9.22
C VAL A 374 38.38 18.23 -7.77
N THR A 375 38.55 19.50 -7.43
CA THR A 375 38.21 20.03 -6.11
C THR A 375 36.75 20.47 -6.11
N VAL A 376 35.96 19.94 -5.18
CA VAL A 376 34.50 20.13 -5.14
C VAL A 376 34.07 20.55 -3.75
N LYS A 377 33.19 21.55 -3.67
CA LYS A 377 32.48 21.88 -2.42
C LYS A 377 31.26 20.98 -2.26
N THR A 378 31.16 20.32 -1.10
CA THR A 378 30.10 19.36 -0.81
C THR A 378 29.50 19.55 0.57
N HIS A 379 28.25 19.14 0.73
CA HIS A 379 27.48 19.17 1.97
C HIS A 379 27.73 17.95 2.89
N LEU A 380 28.52 16.98 2.40
CA LEU A 380 28.72 15.69 3.03
C LEU A 380 29.92 15.65 4.01
N GLY A 381 30.49 16.80 4.40
CA GLY A 381 31.72 16.85 5.21
C GLY A 381 31.66 16.20 6.60
N HIS A 382 30.46 15.84 7.08
CA HIS A 382 30.28 15.11 8.33
C HIS A 382 30.43 13.59 8.20
N ILE A 383 30.35 13.03 6.98
CA ILE A 383 30.44 11.58 6.73
C ILE A 383 31.70 11.22 5.94
N LEU A 384 32.16 12.12 5.08
CA LEU A 384 33.26 11.85 4.15
C LEU A 384 34.61 11.84 4.85
N LYS A 385 35.42 10.82 4.55
CA LYS A 385 36.83 10.67 4.89
C LYS A 385 37.63 10.40 3.62
N ALA A 386 38.93 10.66 3.65
CA ALA A 386 39.84 10.27 2.57
C ALA A 386 39.82 8.73 2.38
N GLY A 387 39.79 8.28 1.13
CA GLY A 387 39.66 6.86 0.75
C GLY A 387 38.21 6.38 0.58
N ASP A 388 37.21 7.15 0.99
CA ASP A 388 35.81 6.78 0.81
C ASP A 388 35.36 6.87 -0.67
N TYR A 389 34.36 6.05 -1.02
CA TYR A 389 33.66 6.14 -2.30
C TYR A 389 32.39 7.00 -2.17
N CYS A 390 32.10 7.77 -3.21
CA CYS A 390 30.93 8.63 -3.31
C CYS A 390 30.27 8.50 -4.67
N LEU A 391 28.97 8.80 -4.72
CA LEU A 391 28.24 8.98 -5.96
C LEU A 391 27.97 10.46 -6.19
N GLY A 392 28.23 10.89 -7.42
CA GLY A 392 28.04 12.26 -7.85
C GLY A 392 27.65 12.38 -9.31
N TYR A 393 27.19 13.57 -9.67
CA TYR A 393 26.94 13.96 -11.06
C TYR A 393 28.18 14.67 -11.62
N ASP A 394 28.69 14.17 -12.75
CA ASP A 394 29.72 14.84 -13.52
C ASP A 394 29.07 15.73 -14.57
N LEU A 395 29.00 17.04 -14.30
CA LEU A 395 28.31 18.00 -15.17
C LEU A 395 29.07 18.27 -16.47
N ARG A 396 30.35 17.89 -16.55
CA ARG A 396 31.19 18.08 -17.75
C ARG A 396 30.83 17.15 -18.89
N THR A 397 30.37 15.96 -18.55
CA THR A 397 30.17 14.87 -19.53
C THR A 397 28.77 14.83 -20.13
N ILE A 398 27.82 15.56 -19.54
CA ILE A 398 26.41 15.37 -19.87
C ILE A 398 25.83 16.61 -20.56
N ASN A 399 25.49 16.45 -21.83
CA ASN A 399 24.72 17.44 -22.59
C ASN A 399 23.24 17.36 -22.20
N VAL A 400 22.77 18.34 -21.43
CA VAL A 400 21.35 18.43 -21.07
C VAL A 400 20.57 19.11 -22.19
N SER A 401 19.64 18.40 -22.80
CA SER A 401 18.68 18.97 -23.75
C SER A 401 17.58 19.74 -23.00
N GLY A 402 17.36 21.03 -23.33
CA GLY A 402 16.20 21.80 -22.85
C GLY A 402 16.45 22.76 -21.68
N ILE A 403 17.71 22.93 -21.26
CA ILE A 403 18.12 24.10 -20.46
C ILE A 403 18.47 25.20 -21.45
N ASP A 404 17.88 26.39 -21.29
CA ASP A 404 18.22 27.56 -22.12
C ASP A 404 19.74 27.77 -22.06
N THR A 405 20.39 27.64 -23.23
CA THR A 405 21.85 27.71 -23.42
C THR A 405 22.49 29.00 -22.91
N GLU A 406 21.68 30.04 -22.65
CA GLU A 406 22.12 31.33 -22.09
C GLU A 406 22.50 31.26 -20.59
N LEU A 407 22.18 30.16 -19.90
CA LEU A 407 22.53 29.95 -18.47
C LEU A 407 23.84 29.17 -18.25
N THR A 408 24.37 28.54 -19.31
CA THR A 408 25.52 27.62 -19.22
C THR A 408 26.86 28.37 -19.23
N GLU A 409 26.90 29.59 -19.77
CA GLU A 409 28.12 30.39 -19.85
C GLU A 409 28.31 31.26 -18.60
N GLY A 410 28.71 30.64 -17.49
CA GLY A 410 29.29 31.34 -16.33
C GLY A 410 28.51 31.32 -15.01
N GLN A 411 27.40 30.58 -14.91
CA GLN A 411 26.62 30.46 -13.66
C GLN A 411 26.63 29.07 -13.00
N MET A 412 27.26 28.05 -13.58
CA MET A 412 27.39 26.75 -12.90
C MET A 412 28.49 26.82 -11.82
N PRO A 413 28.14 26.63 -10.54
CA PRO A 413 29.06 26.84 -9.41
C PRO A 413 30.12 25.74 -9.23
N SER A 414 29.95 24.56 -9.83
CA SER A 414 30.95 23.48 -9.83
C SER A 414 30.84 22.56 -11.05
N GLU A 415 31.92 21.83 -11.33
CA GLU A 415 31.98 20.83 -12.41
C GLU A 415 31.39 19.47 -12.00
N VAL A 416 31.49 19.14 -10.72
CA VAL A 416 31.01 17.89 -10.14
C VAL A 416 30.15 18.21 -8.93
N VAL A 417 29.08 17.44 -8.73
CA VAL A 417 28.19 17.56 -7.57
C VAL A 417 28.11 16.21 -6.87
N LEU A 418 28.65 16.13 -5.66
CA LEU A 418 28.55 14.93 -4.83
C LEU A 418 27.15 14.85 -4.16
N VAL A 419 26.53 13.68 -4.24
CA VAL A 419 25.15 13.47 -3.79
C VAL A 419 25.09 12.64 -2.52
N ARG A 420 25.76 11.48 -2.51
CA ARG A 420 25.77 10.57 -1.36
C ARG A 420 27.05 9.78 -1.27
N LYS A 421 27.40 9.35 -0.06
CA LYS A 421 28.44 8.33 0.17
C LYS A 421 27.97 6.98 -0.40
N PHE A 422 28.90 6.22 -0.94
CA PHE A 422 28.68 4.90 -1.50
C PHE A 422 29.57 3.88 -0.78
N TYR A 423 28.99 2.74 -0.42
CA TYR A 423 29.72 1.66 0.23
C TYR A 423 29.77 0.47 -0.73
N PRO A 424 30.95 0.15 -1.30
CA PRO A 424 31.09 -1.02 -2.16
C PRO A 424 30.86 -2.29 -1.35
N ARG A 425 29.94 -3.15 -1.81
CA ARG A 425 29.57 -4.41 -1.14
C ARG A 425 30.16 -5.60 -1.89
N LYS A 426 30.55 -6.65 -1.16
CA LYS A 426 30.91 -7.95 -1.74
C LYS A 426 29.65 -8.64 -2.30
N GLU A 427 29.70 -9.02 -3.58
CA GLU A 427 28.57 -9.48 -4.40
C GLU A 427 27.80 -10.71 -3.87
N ASN A 428 28.36 -11.44 -2.89
CA ASN A 428 27.79 -12.70 -2.37
C ASN A 428 27.23 -12.64 -0.93
N GLN A 429 27.21 -11.47 -0.27
CA GLN A 429 26.76 -11.42 1.11
C GLN A 429 25.22 -11.36 1.20
N ARG A 430 24.60 -12.47 1.60
CA ARG A 430 23.14 -12.51 1.87
C ARG A 430 22.76 -11.58 3.02
N ARG A 431 21.59 -10.93 2.92
CA ARG A 431 21.06 -10.06 3.97
C ARG A 431 20.35 -10.89 5.03
N MET A 432 20.48 -10.50 6.30
CA MET A 432 19.80 -11.15 7.42
C MET A 432 18.30 -10.83 7.52
N TRP A 433 17.81 -9.94 6.67
CA TRP A 433 16.46 -9.40 6.71
C TRP A 433 15.82 -9.39 5.32
N THR A 434 14.49 -9.42 5.31
CA THR A 434 13.65 -9.35 4.11
C THR A 434 12.51 -8.35 4.29
N LEU A 435 11.96 -7.90 3.16
CA LEU A 435 10.76 -7.06 3.12
C LEU A 435 9.55 -7.93 2.83
N MET A 436 8.40 -7.53 3.37
CA MET A 436 7.12 -8.08 2.94
C MET A 436 6.63 -7.38 1.68
N HIS A 437 5.86 -8.11 0.88
CA HIS A 437 5.24 -7.59 -0.34
C HIS A 437 3.73 -7.78 -0.27
N LEU A 438 2.99 -6.80 -0.80
CA LEU A 438 1.55 -6.89 -1.01
C LEU A 438 1.27 -7.87 -2.15
N PRO A 439 0.21 -8.69 -2.04
CA PRO A 439 -0.21 -9.55 -3.14
C PRO A 439 -0.79 -8.69 -4.26
N MET A 440 0.02 -8.41 -5.28
CA MET A 440 -0.39 -7.66 -6.48
C MET A 440 -0.73 -8.62 -7.62
N GLU A 441 -1.91 -8.46 -8.19
CA GLU A 441 -2.31 -9.12 -9.42
C GLU A 441 -1.78 -8.33 -10.63
N LYS A 442 -1.18 -9.03 -11.60
CA LYS A 442 -0.82 -8.42 -12.88
C LYS A 442 -2.09 -8.35 -13.75
N ASP A 443 -2.33 -7.20 -14.39
CA ASP A 443 -3.51 -7.07 -15.24
C ASP A 443 -3.49 -8.09 -16.38
N ALA A 444 -4.51 -8.94 -16.44
CA ALA A 444 -4.60 -10.04 -17.40
C ALA A 444 -4.74 -9.55 -18.85
N GLY A 445 -5.26 -8.34 -19.06
CA GLY A 445 -5.53 -7.79 -20.40
C GLY A 445 -4.29 -7.42 -21.22
N GLU A 446 -3.11 -7.29 -20.59
CA GLU A 446 -1.84 -6.96 -21.28
C GLU A 446 -0.94 -8.20 -21.48
N ALA A 447 -1.36 -9.37 -20.99
CA ALA A 447 -0.56 -10.59 -21.04
C ALA A 447 -0.55 -11.28 -22.41
N GLU A 448 -1.46 -10.92 -23.33
CA GLU A 448 -1.65 -11.62 -24.62
C GLU A 448 -0.98 -10.94 -25.83
N GLU A 449 -0.61 -9.65 -25.77
CA GLU A 449 -0.05 -8.92 -26.94
C GLU A 449 1.47 -8.64 -26.87
N GLY A 450 2.15 -8.88 -25.74
CA GLY A 450 3.57 -8.57 -25.56
C GLY A 450 4.52 -9.78 -25.65
N GLU A 451 5.40 -9.77 -26.64
CA GLU A 451 6.43 -10.77 -26.93
C GLU A 451 7.21 -11.27 -25.69
N ARG A 452 7.55 -12.57 -25.67
CA ARG A 452 8.32 -13.27 -24.61
C ARG A 452 9.63 -12.56 -24.19
N GLY A 453 10.19 -11.67 -25.00
CA GLY A 453 11.41 -10.91 -24.70
C GLY A 453 11.23 -9.75 -23.73
N GLY A 454 10.15 -8.96 -23.85
CA GLY A 454 9.91 -7.78 -22.99
C GLY A 454 9.62 -8.14 -21.53
N ARG A 455 8.97 -9.29 -21.31
CA ARG A 455 8.58 -9.77 -19.98
C ARG A 455 9.79 -10.13 -19.10
N ARG A 456 10.89 -10.59 -19.71
CA ARG A 456 12.14 -10.90 -18.98
C ARG A 456 12.86 -9.62 -18.53
N MET A 457 12.90 -8.62 -19.40
CA MET A 457 13.53 -7.32 -19.13
C MET A 457 12.81 -6.53 -18.04
N GLU A 458 11.47 -6.54 -18.00
CA GLU A 458 10.72 -5.84 -16.95
C GLU A 458 10.88 -6.49 -15.56
N VAL A 459 10.91 -7.83 -15.52
CA VAL A 459 11.17 -8.57 -14.27
C VAL A 459 12.57 -8.28 -13.75
N ASP A 460 13.56 -8.25 -14.64
CA ASP A 460 14.96 -7.92 -14.30
C ASP A 460 15.10 -6.47 -13.81
N THR A 461 14.42 -5.53 -14.47
CA THR A 461 14.39 -4.11 -14.04
C THR A 461 13.79 -3.96 -12.65
N ARG A 462 12.68 -4.67 -12.36
CA ARG A 462 12.06 -4.67 -11.03
C ARG A 462 12.97 -5.26 -9.96
N ALA A 463 13.67 -6.36 -10.27
CA ALA A 463 14.61 -6.98 -9.34
C ALA A 463 15.77 -6.02 -9.00
N ARG A 464 16.33 -5.36 -10.02
CA ARG A 464 17.36 -4.33 -9.87
C ARG A 464 16.90 -3.14 -9.01
N ASP A 465 15.72 -2.60 -9.31
CA ASP A 465 15.13 -1.50 -8.54
C ASP A 465 14.90 -1.89 -7.07
N LEU A 466 14.51 -3.15 -6.82
CA LEU A 466 14.28 -3.68 -5.48
C LEU A 466 15.58 -3.89 -4.71
N GLU A 467 16.63 -4.37 -5.37
CA GLU A 467 17.96 -4.47 -4.76
C GLU A 467 18.53 -3.09 -4.41
N ASP A 468 18.42 -2.12 -5.33
CA ASP A 468 18.81 -0.74 -5.10
C ASP A 468 18.05 -0.11 -3.94
N PHE A 469 16.74 -0.37 -3.85
CA PHE A 469 15.93 0.09 -2.74
C PHE A 469 16.37 -0.54 -1.41
N LYS A 470 16.63 -1.85 -1.37
CA LYS A 470 17.14 -2.50 -0.16
C LYS A 470 18.49 -1.91 0.27
N ARG A 471 19.38 -1.59 -0.67
CA ARG A 471 20.65 -0.91 -0.37
C ARG A 471 20.42 0.46 0.24
N GLU A 472 19.48 1.23 -0.29
CA GLU A 472 19.17 2.56 0.23
C GLU A 472 18.65 2.51 1.69
N ILE A 473 17.90 1.47 2.06
CA ILE A 473 17.46 1.25 3.45
C ILE A 473 18.63 0.94 4.40
N GLU A 474 19.65 0.22 3.91
CA GLU A 474 20.88 -0.03 4.68
C GLU A 474 21.67 1.27 4.86
N GLU A 475 21.75 2.10 3.83
CA GLU A 475 22.55 3.33 3.84
C GLU A 475 21.87 4.48 4.61
N ASP A 476 20.53 4.61 4.57
CA ASP A 476 19.79 5.72 5.14
C ASP A 476 19.01 5.36 6.42
N VAL A 477 19.52 5.85 7.55
CA VAL A 477 18.92 5.67 8.88
C VAL A 477 17.53 6.35 8.99
N ASP A 478 17.29 7.46 8.29
CA ASP A 478 15.99 8.14 8.36
C ASP A 478 14.90 7.30 7.68
N MET A 479 15.21 6.73 6.51
CA MET A 479 14.27 5.88 5.76
C MET A 479 13.98 4.58 6.51
N ARG A 480 14.98 4.04 7.21
CA ARG A 480 14.86 2.81 8.00
C ARG A 480 13.84 2.92 9.13
N GLN A 481 13.73 4.09 9.77
CA GLN A 481 12.73 4.32 10.84
C GLN A 481 11.29 4.20 10.32
N ASP A 482 11.07 4.48 9.04
CA ASP A 482 9.75 4.49 8.42
C ASP A 482 9.33 3.10 7.90
N ILE A 483 10.21 2.08 7.95
CA ILE A 483 9.99 0.75 7.36
C ILE A 483 10.08 -0.34 8.44
N ASN A 484 9.26 -1.38 8.31
CA ASN A 484 9.32 -2.56 9.16
C ASN A 484 10.25 -3.61 8.51
N LEU A 485 11.28 -4.03 9.24
CA LEU A 485 12.24 -5.04 8.79
C LEU A 485 11.96 -6.38 9.46
N TYR A 486 11.96 -7.46 8.67
CA TYR A 486 11.71 -8.81 9.14
C TYR A 486 12.98 -9.65 9.03
N ARG A 487 13.22 -10.52 10.01
CA ARG A 487 14.35 -11.46 9.97
C ARG A 487 14.11 -12.53 8.91
N ASP A 488 15.12 -12.79 8.07
CA ASP A 488 15.06 -13.89 7.12
C ASP A 488 15.29 -15.23 7.84
N PRO A 489 14.34 -16.18 7.82
CA PRO A 489 14.51 -17.49 8.44
C PRO A 489 15.58 -18.35 7.75
N ARG A 490 15.97 -18.03 6.51
CA ARG A 490 16.97 -18.78 5.74
C ARG A 490 18.39 -18.27 5.94
N TYR A 491 18.55 -17.13 6.61
CA TYR A 491 19.86 -16.58 6.91
C TYR A 491 20.52 -17.38 8.04
N GLN A 492 21.56 -18.14 7.70
CA GLN A 492 22.49 -18.70 8.67
C GLN A 492 23.70 -17.77 8.72
N PRO A 493 24.15 -17.32 9.91
CA PRO A 493 25.40 -16.59 10.01
C PRO A 493 26.53 -17.52 9.55
N GLU A 494 27.20 -17.18 8.46
CA GLU A 494 28.42 -17.89 8.07
C GLU A 494 29.43 -17.72 9.22
N GLN A 495 30.00 -18.83 9.68
CA GLN A 495 31.11 -18.78 10.64
C GLN A 495 32.26 -18.05 9.97
N CYS A 496 32.55 -16.84 10.45
CA CYS A 496 33.69 -16.04 9.98
C CYS A 496 34.96 -16.88 10.13
N THR A 497 35.60 -17.26 9.03
CA THR A 497 37.00 -17.67 9.04
C THR A 497 37.85 -16.39 9.11
N ASP A 498 38.78 -16.35 10.06
CA ASP A 498 39.59 -15.18 10.43
C ASP A 498 40.50 -14.62 9.31
N GLU A 499 40.46 -15.18 8.09
CA GLU A 499 41.35 -14.81 6.99
C GLU A 499 40.83 -13.68 6.09
N ALA A 500 39.62 -13.17 6.32
CA ALA A 500 39.05 -12.05 5.55
C ALA A 500 39.16 -10.68 6.22
N ALA A 501 39.87 -10.57 7.34
CA ALA A 501 39.92 -9.38 8.20
C ALA A 501 40.89 -8.26 7.74
N VAL A 502 41.33 -8.24 6.48
CA VAL A 502 42.30 -7.25 5.98
C VAL A 502 41.76 -6.33 4.87
N ALA A 503 40.44 -6.26 4.68
CA ALA A 503 39.83 -5.37 3.70
C ALA A 503 39.03 -4.26 4.40
N ASP A 504 39.69 -3.12 4.54
CA ASP A 504 39.17 -1.76 4.68
C ASP A 504 38.17 -1.49 5.82
N GLU A 505 38.62 -0.72 6.82
CA GLU A 505 37.83 -0.22 7.96
C GLU A 505 36.80 0.86 7.54
N CYS A 506 36.14 0.67 6.40
CA CYS A 506 34.97 1.46 6.03
C CYS A 506 33.83 1.09 6.98
N GLU A 507 33.63 1.92 8.01
CA GLU A 507 32.57 1.85 9.02
C GLU A 507 31.17 1.82 8.36
N PHE A 508 30.71 0.63 7.95
CA PHE A 508 29.43 0.42 7.30
C PHE A 508 28.30 0.53 8.33
N PRO A 509 27.21 1.27 8.06
CA PRO A 509 26.05 1.35 8.96
C PRO A 509 25.28 0.02 9.01
N GLU A 510 25.73 -0.95 9.80
CA GLU A 510 25.06 -2.24 9.95
C GLU A 510 23.66 -2.09 10.60
N ILE A 511 22.70 -2.88 10.12
CA ILE A 511 21.38 -3.00 10.75
C ILE A 511 21.53 -3.89 11.98
N GLN A 512 21.24 -3.33 13.15
CA GLN A 512 21.34 -4.08 14.40
C GLN A 512 20.18 -5.08 14.52
N LEU A 513 20.44 -6.26 15.12
CA LEU A 513 19.41 -7.27 15.35
C LEU A 513 18.21 -6.73 16.15
N ALA A 514 18.42 -5.73 17.01
CA ALA A 514 17.36 -5.07 17.79
C ALA A 514 16.37 -4.26 16.94
N GLU A 515 16.74 -3.88 15.71
CA GLU A 515 15.86 -3.18 14.77
C GLU A 515 14.96 -4.13 13.98
N LEU A 516 15.23 -5.44 14.02
CA LEU A 516 14.43 -6.46 13.35
C LEU A 516 13.25 -6.87 14.23
N MET A 517 12.05 -6.88 13.66
CA MET A 517 10.90 -7.45 14.36
C MET A 517 11.00 -8.99 14.39
N GLU A 518 10.80 -9.57 15.58
CA GLU A 518 10.62 -11.01 15.75
C GLU A 518 9.15 -11.39 15.48
N GLY A 519 8.91 -12.16 14.42
CA GLY A 519 7.60 -12.71 14.04
C GLY A 519 7.43 -12.73 12.52
N LEU A 520 6.98 -13.82 11.89
CA LEU A 520 5.96 -14.78 12.33
C LEU A 520 6.32 -16.25 12.04
N THR A 521 5.89 -17.11 12.98
CA THR A 521 5.48 -18.49 12.73
C THR A 521 4.44 -18.52 11.60
N LEU A 522 4.74 -19.27 10.54
CA LEU A 522 3.83 -19.59 9.45
C LEU A 522 2.85 -20.68 9.90
N ASP A 523 1.62 -20.33 10.32
CA ASP A 523 0.47 -21.25 10.42
C ASP A 523 -0.80 -20.37 10.24
N ASP A 524 -1.86 -20.63 9.46
CA ASP A 524 -2.48 -21.88 9.00
C ASP A 524 -3.18 -21.62 7.65
N LYS A 525 -2.56 -22.09 6.55
CA LYS A 525 -3.20 -22.64 5.33
C LYS A 525 -2.10 -23.18 4.42
N GLY A 526 -1.35 -24.13 4.98
CA GLY A 526 -0.33 -24.87 4.26
C GLY A 526 -0.91 -25.58 3.05
N GLN A 527 -0.67 -24.99 1.87
CA GLN A 527 -0.50 -25.74 0.65
C GLN A 527 0.70 -25.13 -0.07
N LEU A 528 1.81 -25.86 0.00
CA LEU A 528 3.01 -25.63 -0.77
C LEU A 528 2.67 -25.85 -2.24
N ASP A 529 2.46 -24.77 -2.99
CA ASP A 529 2.70 -24.83 -4.42
C ASP A 529 4.21 -24.71 -4.63
N ALA A 530 4.81 -25.84 -4.98
CA ALA A 530 6.18 -25.99 -5.49
C ALA A 530 6.36 -25.33 -6.87
N THR A 531 5.76 -24.15 -7.08
CA THR A 531 5.93 -23.28 -8.25
C THR A 531 5.86 -21.82 -7.84
N ALA A 532 6.52 -21.43 -6.74
CA ALA A 532 6.97 -20.05 -6.55
C ALA A 532 8.48 -20.05 -6.72
N ARG A 533 8.94 -19.54 -7.88
CA ARG A 533 10.34 -19.43 -8.28
C ARG A 533 11.15 -18.71 -7.19
N LEU A 534 11.83 -19.51 -6.38
CA LEU A 534 13.07 -19.09 -5.74
C LEU A 534 14.11 -18.98 -6.85
N GLU A 535 14.77 -17.84 -6.93
CA GLU A 535 15.89 -17.63 -7.83
C GLU A 535 16.95 -18.70 -7.57
N SER A 536 17.12 -19.60 -8.54
CA SER A 536 18.27 -20.48 -8.60
C SER A 536 19.47 -19.67 -9.11
N PRO A 537 20.62 -19.68 -8.42
CA PRO A 537 21.84 -19.15 -8.99
C PRO A 537 22.25 -20.04 -10.16
N THR A 538 22.30 -19.50 -11.38
CA THR A 538 22.99 -20.15 -12.50
C THR A 538 24.46 -20.27 -12.15
N ALA A 539 24.93 -21.52 -12.02
CA ALA A 539 26.30 -21.89 -11.70
C ALA A 539 27.29 -21.33 -12.74
N ALA A 540 28.27 -20.58 -12.24
CA ALA A 540 29.56 -20.42 -12.88
C ALA A 540 30.50 -21.52 -12.35
N ALA A 541 30.72 -22.56 -13.14
CA ALA A 541 31.87 -23.48 -13.01
C ALA A 541 31.98 -24.33 -14.29
N GLY A 542 33.11 -24.22 -14.97
CA GLY A 542 33.46 -25.03 -16.14
C GLY A 542 34.92 -24.80 -16.48
N GLN A 543 35.78 -25.47 -15.72
CA GLN A 543 37.22 -25.53 -15.94
C GLN A 543 37.53 -26.29 -17.25
N SER A 544 38.66 -25.88 -17.82
CA SER A 544 39.44 -26.51 -18.88
C SER A 544 39.63 -28.02 -18.71
N GLU A 545 39.53 -28.76 -19.81
CA GLU A 545 40.32 -29.97 -20.06
C GLU A 545 40.44 -30.23 -21.58
N GLU A 546 41.61 -30.76 -21.95
CA GLU A 546 42.17 -30.90 -23.31
C GLU A 546 41.70 -32.17 -24.06
N GLY A 547 41.90 -32.16 -25.38
CA GLY A 547 41.88 -33.31 -26.29
C GLY A 547 40.61 -33.36 -27.14
N GLY A 548 40.61 -33.33 -28.47
CA GLY A 548 41.58 -33.78 -29.48
C GLY A 548 40.77 -34.62 -30.48
N GLY A 549 40.71 -34.26 -31.77
CA GLY A 549 39.99 -35.07 -32.74
C GLY A 549 39.62 -34.36 -34.05
N MET A 550 40.41 -34.64 -35.07
CA MET A 550 40.24 -34.38 -36.51
C MET A 550 38.93 -34.94 -37.09
N ALA A 551 38.36 -34.26 -38.09
CA ALA A 551 37.93 -34.77 -39.42
C ALA A 551 36.76 -33.97 -40.03
N ASP A 552 37.07 -33.25 -41.09
CA ASP A 552 36.49 -33.29 -42.45
C ASP A 552 34.96 -33.40 -42.72
N ASP A 553 34.59 -32.60 -43.73
CA ASP A 553 33.66 -32.86 -44.84
C ASP A 553 32.18 -32.38 -44.83
N GLU A 554 31.96 -31.50 -45.81
CA GLU A 554 30.90 -31.47 -46.84
C GLU A 554 29.58 -30.71 -46.62
N ASP A 555 29.43 -29.67 -47.46
CA ASP A 555 28.20 -29.04 -47.92
C ASP A 555 27.29 -30.05 -48.63
N GLU A 556 25.97 -30.01 -48.39
CA GLU A 556 25.00 -30.42 -49.42
C GLU A 556 23.63 -29.73 -49.25
N GLU A 557 23.20 -29.09 -50.34
CA GLU A 557 21.85 -28.58 -50.60
C GLU A 557 20.87 -29.73 -50.90
N VAL A 558 19.63 -29.66 -50.40
CA VAL A 558 18.47 -30.40 -50.95
C VAL A 558 17.21 -29.53 -50.74
N GLN A 559 16.71 -28.81 -51.75
CA GLN A 559 15.66 -29.18 -52.72
C GLN A 559 14.25 -29.41 -52.15
N ASP A 560 13.38 -28.44 -52.44
CA ASP A 560 11.91 -28.49 -52.36
C ASP A 560 11.34 -29.44 -53.43
N GLY A 561 10.32 -30.21 -53.06
CA GLY A 561 9.57 -31.08 -53.96
C GLY A 561 8.07 -31.12 -53.65
N ALA A 562 7.28 -30.83 -54.70
CA ALA A 562 5.99 -31.40 -55.13
C ALA A 562 4.78 -31.33 -54.15
N ASP A 563 3.71 -30.61 -54.48
CA ASP A 563 2.60 -30.93 -55.42
C ASP A 563 1.50 -31.79 -54.80
N ASP A 564 0.26 -31.29 -54.83
CA ASP A 564 -1.00 -32.00 -55.17
C ASP A 564 -2.18 -31.00 -54.99
N GLU A 565 -2.83 -30.55 -56.07
CA GLU A 565 -4.07 -31.14 -56.67
C GLU A 565 -5.29 -31.09 -55.71
N MET A 566 -6.54 -30.82 -56.10
CA MET A 566 -7.23 -30.55 -57.36
C MET A 566 -8.70 -30.21 -57.00
N ALA A 567 -9.23 -29.17 -57.64
CA ALA A 567 -10.62 -28.84 -58.06
C ALA A 567 -11.90 -28.98 -57.16
N PRO A 568 -12.90 -28.09 -57.40
CA PRO A 568 -14.25 -28.07 -56.79
C PRO A 568 -15.40 -28.42 -57.77
N ALA A 569 -16.62 -28.70 -57.23
CA ALA A 569 -17.93 -28.57 -57.91
C ALA A 569 -19.07 -28.68 -56.85
N ALA A 570 -19.90 -27.65 -56.62
CA ALA A 570 -21.14 -27.25 -57.30
C ALA A 570 -22.43 -27.84 -56.67
N GLY A 571 -23.43 -26.98 -56.40
CA GLY A 571 -24.79 -27.40 -56.01
C GLY A 571 -25.66 -26.29 -55.40
N ASP A 572 -26.68 -25.86 -56.14
CA ASP A 572 -27.59 -24.71 -55.97
C ASP A 572 -28.57 -24.70 -54.78
N GLY A 573 -29.12 -23.51 -54.48
CA GLY A 573 -30.38 -23.36 -53.73
C GLY A 573 -30.73 -21.92 -53.31
N ALA A 574 -31.72 -21.32 -53.98
CA ALA A 574 -32.11 -19.91 -53.96
C ALA A 574 -32.86 -19.39 -52.71
N GLY A 575 -32.88 -18.06 -52.50
CA GLY A 575 -33.74 -17.42 -51.47
C GLY A 575 -33.61 -15.90 -51.25
N THR A 576 -33.85 -15.10 -52.28
CA THR A 576 -34.29 -13.68 -52.34
C THR A 576 -34.28 -12.70 -51.13
N SER A 577 -33.63 -11.54 -51.40
CA SER A 577 -34.01 -10.14 -51.08
C SER A 577 -33.80 -9.66 -49.61
N SER A 578 -33.47 -8.40 -49.27
CA SER A 578 -33.49 -7.12 -49.97
C SER A 578 -32.79 -6.03 -49.11
N ARG A 579 -32.12 -5.08 -49.79
CA ARG A 579 -31.95 -3.63 -49.47
C ARG A 579 -30.87 -3.09 -48.51
N LYS A 580 -29.93 -2.40 -49.18
CA LYS A 580 -29.46 -1.00 -48.98
C LYS A 580 -28.48 -0.68 -47.83
N SER A 581 -27.19 -0.59 -48.20
CA SER A 581 -26.18 0.24 -47.54
C SER A 581 -25.66 1.31 -48.50
N GLY A 582 -25.99 2.57 -48.24
CA GLY A 582 -25.49 3.75 -48.96
C GLY A 582 -24.24 4.34 -48.28
N LYS A 583 -23.12 4.31 -49.01
CA LYS A 583 -21.89 5.08 -48.77
C LYS A 583 -22.19 6.58 -48.70
N LYS A 584 -21.64 7.30 -47.71
CA LYS A 584 -21.36 8.74 -47.83
C LYS A 584 -19.99 9.11 -47.25
N ARG A 585 -19.32 9.94 -48.04
CA ARG A 585 -17.90 10.31 -48.04
C ARG A 585 -17.58 11.33 -46.95
N ARG A 586 -16.35 11.21 -46.42
CA ARG A 586 -15.59 12.27 -45.75
C ARG A 586 -15.48 13.51 -46.65
N THR A 587 -15.82 14.67 -46.11
CA THR A 587 -15.46 15.98 -46.67
C THR A 587 -14.32 16.57 -45.86
N ARG A 588 -13.22 16.87 -46.56
CA ARG A 588 -12.08 17.66 -46.11
C ARG A 588 -12.21 19.00 -46.83
N ARG A 589 -12.28 20.11 -46.10
CA ARG A 589 -12.23 21.47 -46.66
C ARG A 589 -11.12 22.23 -45.93
N GLY A 590 -10.09 22.60 -46.68
CA GLY A 590 -9.23 23.74 -46.36
C GLY A 590 -9.61 24.93 -47.23
N GLY A 591 -9.15 26.12 -46.85
CA GLY A 591 -9.07 27.29 -47.72
C GLY A 591 -9.65 28.58 -47.15
N GLY A 592 -8.76 29.38 -46.53
CA GLY A 592 -8.59 30.83 -46.74
C GLY A 592 -9.77 31.79 -46.58
N ARG A 593 -9.71 32.62 -45.54
CA ARG A 593 -9.38 34.05 -45.64
C ARG A 593 -8.83 34.55 -44.33
#